data_AF-A0A4Q3UVQ0-F1
#
_entry.id   AF-A0A4Q3UVQ0-F1
#
_cell.length_a   1.000
_cell.length_b   1.000
_cell.length_c   1.000
_cell.angle_alpha   90.00
_cell.angle_beta   90.00
_cell.angle_gamma   90.00
#
_symmetry.space_group_name_H-M   'P 1'
#
loop_
_entity.id
_entity.type
_entity.pdbx_description
1 polymer ?
#
loop_
_entity_poly.entity_id
_entity_poly.type
_entity_poly.pdbx_seq_one_letter_code
_entity_poly.pdbx_strand_id
1 'polypeptide(L)'
;ILMTSFAFIFGVVPLMLASGPGQEMRQALGTSVFAGMLGVTFFGLLFTPVFYVVSRWISERLPGGKKREPEPKIEHPPQPLQPAE
;
A
#
# COMPACT_ATOMS: atom_id res chain seq x y z
N ILE A 1 -1.97 -3.11 4.58
CA ILE A 1 -2.60 -3.82 3.42
C ILE A 1 -3.33 -5.05 3.92
N LEU A 2 -2.63 -6.07 4.45
CA LEU A 2 -3.27 -7.33 4.86
C LEU A 2 -4.41 -7.16 5.89
N MET A 3 -4.18 -6.46 7.02
CA MET A 3 -5.22 -6.26 8.04
C MET A 3 -6.50 -5.63 7.49
N THR A 4 -6.36 -4.51 6.77
CA THR A 4 -7.49 -3.79 6.16
C THR A 4 -8.18 -4.61 5.09
N SER A 5 -7.41 -5.35 4.26
CA SER A 5 -7.96 -6.24 3.25
C SER A 5 -8.77 -7.38 3.87
N PHE A 6 -8.25 -8.05 4.90
CA PHE A 6 -8.95 -9.16 5.54
C PHE A 6 -10.23 -8.72 6.24
N ALA A 7 -10.18 -7.61 6.98
CA ALA A 7 -11.36 -7.06 7.63
C ALA A 7 -12.47 -6.74 6.61
N PHE A 8 -12.10 -6.14 5.48
CA PHE A 8 -13.04 -5.82 4.42
C PHE A 8 -13.57 -7.06 3.69
N ILE A 9 -12.71 -8.03 3.38
CA ILE A 9 -13.10 -9.30 2.76
C ILE A 9 -14.13 -10.02 3.64
N PHE A 10 -13.87 -10.17 4.94
CA PHE A 10 -14.84 -10.80 5.85
C PHE A 10 -16.14 -10.01 5.96
N GLY A 11 -16.10 -8.67 5.86
CA GLY A 11 -17.31 -7.84 5.82
C GLY A 11 -18.16 -8.02 4.56
N VAL A 12 -17.54 -8.35 3.42
CA VAL A 12 -18.23 -8.51 2.12
C VAL A 12 -18.71 -9.94 1.87
N VAL A 13 -18.12 -10.96 2.51
CA VAL A 13 -18.57 -12.37 2.43
C VAL A 13 -20.07 -12.54 2.65
N PRO A 14 -20.71 -12.00 3.70
CA PRO A 14 -22.15 -12.15 3.87
C PRO A 14 -22.97 -11.43 2.79
N LEU A 15 -22.44 -10.36 2.19
CA LEU A 15 -23.09 -9.69 1.05
C LEU A 15 -23.05 -10.55 -0.21
N MET A 16 -21.94 -11.27 -0.43
CA MET A 16 -21.77 -12.21 -1.53
C MET A 16 -22.68 -13.44 -1.41
N LEU A 17 -23.02 -13.85 -0.19
CA LEU A 17 -23.90 -14.98 0.09
C LEU A 17 -25.34 -14.57 0.40
N ALA A 18 -25.66 -13.28 0.36
CA ALA A 18 -26.97 -12.77 0.75
C ALA A 18 -28.06 -13.28 -0.21
N SER A 19 -29.10 -13.90 0.35
CA SER A 19 -30.31 -14.30 -0.37
C SER A 19 -31.50 -13.44 0.05
N GLY A 20 -32.38 -13.11 -0.89
CA GLY A 20 -33.56 -12.27 -0.65
C GLY A 20 -33.79 -11.19 -1.72
N PRO A 21 -34.63 -10.18 -1.42
CA PRO A 21 -34.92 -9.09 -2.36
C PRO A 21 -33.65 -8.36 -2.78
N GLY A 22 -33.41 -8.26 -4.10
CA GLY A 22 -32.20 -7.64 -4.64
C GLY A 22 -30.93 -8.51 -4.51
N GLN A 23 -31.07 -9.83 -4.32
CA GLN A 23 -29.94 -10.76 -4.24
C GLN A 23 -28.99 -10.66 -5.43
N GLU A 24 -29.51 -10.60 -6.66
CA GLU A 24 -28.73 -10.49 -7.90
C GLU A 24 -27.73 -9.33 -7.81
N MET A 25 -28.19 -8.16 -7.34
CA MET A 25 -27.36 -6.97 -7.22
C MET A 25 -26.34 -7.08 -6.08
N ARG A 26 -26.75 -7.63 -4.92
CA ARG A 26 -25.86 -7.80 -3.75
C ARG A 26 -24.77 -8.82 -4.01
N GLN A 27 -25.10 -9.94 -4.65
CA GLN A 27 -24.15 -10.97 -5.02
C GLN A 27 -23.20 -10.48 -6.11
N ALA A 28 -23.68 -9.76 -7.13
CA ALA A 28 -22.82 -9.18 -8.16
C ALA A 28 -21.81 -8.17 -7.56
N LEU A 29 -22.27 -7.28 -6.68
CA LEU A 29 -21.41 -6.33 -5.96
C LEU A 29 -20.46 -7.05 -5.01
N GLY A 30 -20.94 -8.01 -4.22
CA GLY A 30 -20.12 -8.77 -3.28
C GLY A 30 -19.01 -9.54 -3.98
N THR A 31 -19.32 -10.24 -5.08
CA THR A 31 -18.36 -11.05 -5.84
C THR A 31 -17.31 -10.18 -6.52
N SER A 32 -17.72 -9.09 -7.17
CA SER A 32 -16.79 -8.17 -7.84
C SER A 32 -15.81 -7.53 -6.86
N VAL A 33 -16.31 -7.07 -5.71
CA VAL A 33 -15.51 -6.42 -4.67
C VAL A 33 -14.60 -7.43 -3.95
N PHE A 34 -15.09 -8.64 -3.65
CA PHE A 34 -14.30 -9.72 -3.05
C PHE A 34 -13.12 -10.12 -3.95
N ALA A 35 -13.39 -10.40 -5.23
CA ALA A 35 -12.36 -10.73 -6.20
C ALA A 35 -11.38 -9.56 -6.40
N GLY A 36 -11.89 -8.33 -6.44
CA GLY A 36 -11.08 -7.11 -6.52
C GLY A 36 -10.13 -6.95 -5.34
N MET A 37 -10.59 -7.21 -4.11
CA MET A 37 -9.71 -7.10 -2.93
C MET A 37 -8.67 -8.21 -2.84
N LEU A 38 -9.00 -9.44 -3.27
CA LEU A 38 -8.00 -10.50 -3.39
C LEU A 38 -6.95 -10.14 -4.44
N GLY A 39 -7.40 -9.66 -5.61
CA GLY A 39 -6.55 -9.20 -6.69
C GLY A 39 -5.62 -8.07 -6.25
N VAL A 40 -6.14 -6.97 -5.72
CA VAL A 40 -5.30 -5.83 -5.29
C VAL A 40 -4.35 -6.19 -4.16
N THR A 41 -4.70 -7.15 -3.29
CA THR A 41 -3.80 -7.56 -2.22
C THR A 41 -2.63 -8.38 -2.77
N PHE A 42 -2.88 -9.37 -3.64
CA PHE A 42 -1.82 -10.17 -4.27
C PHE A 42 -1.01 -9.35 -5.27
N PHE A 43 -1.68 -8.77 -6.26
CA PHE A 43 -1.04 -8.00 -7.31
C PHE A 43 -0.48 -6.70 -6.77
N GLY A 44 -1.17 -5.98 -5.89
CA GLY A 44 -0.65 -4.72 -5.32
C GLY A 44 0.63 -4.93 -4.51
N LEU A 45 0.72 -5.98 -3.68
CA LEU A 45 1.96 -6.26 -2.94
C LEU A 45 3.15 -6.53 -3.86
N LEU A 46 2.92 -7.17 -5.00
CA LEU A 46 3.98 -7.49 -5.96
C LEU A 46 4.26 -6.34 -6.94
N PHE A 47 3.23 -5.68 -7.44
CA PHE A 47 3.33 -4.62 -8.45
C PHE A 47 3.73 -3.29 -7.83
N THR A 48 3.29 -2.91 -6.63
CA THR A 48 3.69 -1.63 -6.01
C THR A 48 5.21 -1.44 -5.94
N PRO A 49 6.04 -2.38 -5.45
CA PRO A 49 7.49 -2.20 -5.44
C PRO A 49 8.10 -2.23 -6.86
N VAL A 50 7.61 -3.10 -7.75
CA VAL A 50 8.07 -3.15 -9.15
C VAL A 50 7.79 -1.83 -9.85
N PHE A 51 6.58 -1.31 -9.70
CA PHE A 51 6.15 -0.05 -10.29
C PHE A 51 6.93 1.13 -9.71
N TYR A 52 7.25 1.11 -8.42
CA TYR A 52 8.13 2.09 -7.79
C TYR A 52 9.52 2.09 -8.44
N VAL A 53 10.14 0.92 -8.61
CA VAL A 53 11.47 0.81 -9.22
C VAL A 53 11.45 1.21 -10.69
N VAL A 54 10.45 0.77 -11.45
CA VAL A 54 10.27 1.13 -12.87
C VAL A 54 10.06 2.64 -13.01
N SER A 55 9.18 3.23 -12.20
CA SER A 55 8.94 4.68 -12.20
C SER A 55 10.19 5.46 -11.83
N ARG A 56 10.95 5.00 -10.83
CA ARG A 56 12.24 5.59 -10.45
C ARG A 56 13.25 5.50 -11.60
N TRP A 57 13.39 4.35 -12.23
CA TRP A 57 14.29 4.14 -13.36
C TRP A 57 13.93 5.02 -14.56
N ILE A 58 12.64 5.15 -14.86
CA ILE A 58 12.14 6.09 -15.89
C ILE A 58 12.49 7.52 -15.48
N SER A 59 12.21 7.93 -14.24
CA SER A 59 12.50 9.28 -13.75
C SER A 59 13.99 9.63 -13.75
N GLU A 60 14.88 8.65 -13.52
CA GLU A 60 16.33 8.84 -13.59
C GLU A 60 16.83 8.95 -15.04
N ARG A 61 16.10 8.36 -15.99
CA ARG A 61 16.38 8.45 -17.44
C ARG A 61 15.77 9.67 -18.12
N LEU A 62 14.77 10.31 -17.52
CA LEU A 62 14.28 11.59 -18.01
C LEU A 62 15.27 12.72 -17.62
N PRO A 63 15.79 13.48 -18.59
CA PRO A 63 16.62 14.66 -18.31
C PRO A 63 15.78 15.74 -17.64
N GLY A 64 15.77 15.76 -16.31
CA GLY A 64 14.98 16.71 -15.50
C GLY A 64 14.80 16.34 -14.02
N GLY A 65 15.21 15.14 -13.59
CA GLY A 65 15.09 14.68 -12.21
C GLY A 65 16.08 15.34 -11.25
N LYS A 66 15.64 16.38 -10.56
CA LYS A 66 16.27 17.06 -9.42
C LYS A 66 17.05 16.06 -8.53
N LYS A 67 18.38 16.25 -8.42
CA LYS A 67 19.24 15.55 -7.44
C LYS A 67 18.53 15.61 -6.09
N ARG A 68 18.24 14.46 -5.48
CA ARG A 68 17.90 14.40 -4.06
C ARG A 68 19.14 14.89 -3.32
N GLU A 69 19.08 16.14 -2.86
CA GLU A 69 20.08 16.74 -2.01
C GLU A 69 20.29 15.79 -0.81
N PRO A 70 21.53 15.39 -0.50
CA PRO A 70 21.78 14.55 0.66
C PRO A 70 21.19 15.23 1.88
N GLU A 71 20.42 14.45 2.64
CA GLU A 71 19.83 14.83 3.92
C GLU A 71 20.88 15.58 4.75
N PRO A 72 20.59 16.77 5.29
CA PRO A 72 21.55 17.52 6.07
C PRO A 72 21.96 16.62 7.22
N LYS A 73 23.24 16.25 7.24
CA LYS A 73 23.86 15.51 8.33
C LYS A 73 23.58 16.32 9.58
N ILE A 74 22.59 15.91 10.36
CA ILE A 74 22.34 16.46 11.69
C ILE A 74 23.61 16.11 12.47
N GLU A 75 24.55 17.03 12.46
CA GLU A 75 25.73 16.98 13.29
C GLU A 75 25.18 17.08 14.71
N HIS A 76 25.06 15.93 15.38
CA HIS A 76 24.77 15.92 16.79
C HIS A 76 25.84 16.80 17.43
N PRO A 77 25.47 17.91 18.10
CA PRO A 77 26.45 18.67 18.86
C PRO A 77 27.12 17.68 19.82
N PRO A 78 28.44 17.78 20.03
CA PRO A 78 29.14 16.87 20.92
C PRO A 78 28.37 16.84 22.24
N GLN A 79 27.88 15.66 22.61
CA GLN A 79 27.27 15.47 23.92
C GLN A 79 28.30 15.99 24.93
N PRO A 80 27.93 16.96 25.80
CA PRO A 80 28.81 17.33 26.88
C PRO A 80 29.16 16.03 27.59
N LEU A 81 30.45 15.69 27.65
CA LEU A 81 30.93 14.58 28.45
C LEU A 81 30.32 14.76 29.83
N GLN A 82 29.29 13.97 30.17
CA GLN A 82 28.82 13.90 31.53
C GLN A 82 30.02 13.37 32.31
N PRO A 83 30.59 14.17 33.25
CA PRO A 83 31.57 13.63 34.16
C PRO A 83 30.89 12.46 34.87
N ALA A 84 31.52 11.29 34.80
CA ALA A 84 31.12 10.16 35.60
C ALA A 84 31.48 10.47 37.06
N GLU A 85 30.64 11.25 37.75
CA GLU A 85 30.67 11.49 39.19
C GLU A 85 29.24 11.59 39.76
#